data_AF-A0ABD0R0E8-F1
#
_entry.id   AF-A0ABD0R0E8-F1
#
_cell.length_a   1.000
_cell.length_b   1.000
_cell.length_c   1.000
_cell.angle_alpha   90.00
_cell.angle_beta   90.00
_cell.angle_gamma   90.00
#
_symmetry.space_group_name_H-M   'P 1'
#
loop_
_entity.id
_entity.type
_entity.pdbx_description
1 polymer ?
#
loop_
_entity_poly.entity_id
_entity_poly.type
_entity_poly.pdbx_seq_one_letter_code
_entity_poly.pdbx_strand_id
1 'polypeptide(L)' 'VLYRISSLETILISNNQVGGIDPVQMKTLNRLSTLDLSNNDIMQVPPELGNCTSL' A
#
# COMPACT_ATOMS: atom_id res chain seq x y z
N VAL A 1 10.39 4.50 2.14
CA VAL A 1 10.49 4.87 3.57
C VAL A 1 9.33 4.31 4.37
N LEU A 2 8.08 4.52 3.94
CA LEU A 2 6.87 3.98 4.61
C LEU A 2 6.92 2.47 4.90
N TYR A 3 7.37 1.67 3.92
CA TYR A 3 7.44 0.20 4.06
C TYR A 3 8.32 -0.32 5.21
N ARG A 4 9.20 0.51 5.77
CA ARG A 4 10.06 0.16 6.92
C ARG A 4 9.38 0.33 8.26
N ILE A 5 8.21 0.96 8.31
CA ILE A 5 7.46 1.18 9.54
C ILE A 5 6.51 0.00 9.72
N SER A 6 7.01 -1.08 10.32
CA SER A 6 6.25 -2.33 10.52
C SER A 6 5.01 -2.18 11.41
N SER A 7 4.91 -1.06 12.13
CA SER A 7 3.76 -0.70 12.95
C SER A 7 2.70 0.14 12.21
N LEU A 8 2.86 0.42 10.92
CA LEU A 8 1.84 1.13 10.15
C LEU A 8 0.56 0.30 10.05
N GLU A 9 -0.55 0.89 10.47
CA GLU A 9 -1.89 0.31 10.36
C GLU A 9 -2.70 0.98 9.25
N THR A 10 -2.43 2.25 8.96
CA THR A 10 -3.21 3.04 8.03
C THR A 10 -2.30 3.88 7.13
N ILE A 11 -2.52 3.80 5.82
CA ILE A 11 -1.89 4.65 4.81
C ILE A 11 -3.02 5.37 4.05
N LEU A 12 -3.09 6.69 4.21
CA LEU A 12 -4.02 7.55 3.47
C LEU A 12 -3.23 8.51 2.60
N ILE A 13 -3.13 8.20 1.31
CA ILE A 13 -2.39 9.02 0.34
C ILE A 13 -3.24 9.33 -0.89
N SER A 14 -4.54 9.45 -0.69
CA SER A 14 -5.46 9.84 -1.76
C SER A 14 -5.17 11.25 -2.28
N ASN A 15 -5.49 11.49 -3.55
CA ASN A 15 -5.28 12.76 -4.25
C ASN A 15 -3.79 13.12 -4.40
N ASN A 16 -2.96 12.16 -4.80
CA ASN A 16 -1.54 12.36 -5.08
C ASN A 16 -1.18 11.86 -6.50
N GLN A 17 0.10 11.89 -6.83
CA GLN A 17 0.64 11.44 -8.13
C GLN A 17 1.38 10.11 -8.00
N VAL A 18 0.84 9.17 -7.21
CA VAL A 18 1.46 7.86 -7.02
C VAL A 18 1.24 7.01 -8.27
N GLY A 19 2.30 6.78 -9.05
CA GLY A 19 2.23 5.98 -10.27
C GLY A 19 2.36 4.47 -10.06
N GLY A 20 2.74 4.02 -8.86
CA GLY A 20 2.94 2.60 -8.59
C GLY A 20 3.23 2.29 -7.13
N ILE A 21 3.02 1.02 -6.77
CA ILE A 21 3.26 0.47 -5.44
C ILE A 21 4.17 -0.75 -5.56
N ASP A 22 5.01 -0.96 -4.55
CA ASP A 22 5.93 -2.10 -4.50
C ASP A 22 5.30 -3.22 -3.64
N PRO A 23 4.72 -4.26 -4.26
CA PRO A 23 4.02 -5.31 -3.52
C PRO A 23 4.94 -6.13 -2.62
N VAL A 24 6.23 -6.24 -2.95
CA VAL A 24 7.22 -6.99 -2.13
C VAL A 24 7.44 -6.25 -0.82
N GLN A 25 7.53 -4.92 -0.89
CA GLN A 25 7.69 -4.08 0.29
C GLN A 25 6.36 -3.90 1.04
N MET A 26 5.20 -3.93 0.36
CA MET A 26 3.91 -3.89 1.06
C MET A 26 3.66 -5.12 1.93
N LYS A 27 4.15 -6.30 1.52
CA LYS A 27 4.07 -7.51 2.36
C LYS A 27 4.77 -7.39 3.71
N THR A 28 5.73 -6.47 3.87
CA THR A 28 6.40 -6.29 5.18
C THR A 28 5.56 -5.49 6.18
N LEU A 29 4.48 -4.86 5.72
CA LEU A 29 3.55 -4.10 6.54
C LEU A 29 2.48 -5.00 7.17
N ASN A 30 2.91 -5.93 8.04
CA ASN A 30 2.04 -6.97 8.63
C ASN A 30 0.88 -6.45 9.51
N ARG A 31 0.84 -5.14 9.80
CA ARG A 31 -0.22 -4.50 10.59
C ARG A 31 -1.10 -3.57 9.76
N LEU A 32 -0.78 -3.36 8.49
CA LEU A 32 -1.54 -2.46 7.63
C LEU A 32 -2.91 -3.06 7.37
N SER A 33 -3.95 -2.35 7.79
CA SER A 33 -5.36 -2.73 7.69
C SER A 33 -6.17 -1.75 6.84
N THR A 34 -5.61 -0.57 6.54
CA THR A 34 -6.28 0.44 5.72
C THR A 34 -5.29 1.05 4.75
N LEU A 35 -5.63 1.00 3.47
CA LEU A 35 -4.87 1.60 2.38
C LEU A 35 -5.81 2.38 1.47
N ASP A 36 -5.70 3.71 1.48
CA ASP A 36 -6.40 4.58 0.55
C ASP A 36 -5.42 5.14 -0.48
N LEU A 37 -5.59 4.69 -1.72
CA LEU A 37 -4.86 5.13 -2.90
C LEU A 37 -5.77 5.87 -3.90
N SER A 38 -6.98 6.26 -3.49
CA SER A 38 -7.94 6.90 -4.40
C SER A 38 -7.40 8.18 -5.03
N ASN A 39 -7.79 8.46 -6.26
CA ASN A 39 -7.32 9.62 -7.03
C ASN A 39 -5.78 9.72 -7.09
N ASN A 40 -5.14 8.65 -7.58
CA ASN A 40 -3.71 8.58 -7.92
C ASN A 40 -3.53 8.04 -9.35
N ASP A 41 -2.32 8.14 -9.88
CA ASP A 41 -1.96 7.70 -11.24
C ASP A 41 -1.63 6.19 -11.34
N ILE A 42 -2.26 5.36 -10.52
CA ILE A 42 -2.01 3.91 -10.48
C ILE A 42 -2.68 3.25 -11.69
N MET A 43 -1.90 2.88 -12.70
CA MET A 43 -2.42 2.17 -13.88
C MET A 43 -2.94 0.77 -13.56
N GLN A 44 -2.31 0.08 -12.60
CA GLN A 44 -2.58 -1.30 -12.24
C GLN A 44 -2.40 -1.48 -10.74
N VAL A 45 -3.37 -2.14 -10.10
CA VAL A 45 -3.18 -2.69 -8.76
C VAL A 45 -2.53 -4.08 -8.91
N PRO A 46 -1.31 -4.32 -8.40
CA PRO A 46 -0.68 -5.62 -8.47
C PRO A 46 -1.53 -6.69 -7.77
N PRO A 47 -1.75 -7.87 -8.38
CA PRO A 47 -2.50 -8.96 -7.75
C PRO A 47 -1.84 -9.44 -6.44
N GLU A 48 -0.55 -9.20 -6.26
CA GLU A 48 0.20 -9.52 -5.06
C GLU A 48 -0.29 -8.76 -3.82
N LEU A 49 -1.04 -7.65 -3.96
CA LEU A 49 -1.70 -7.03 -2.82
C LEU A 49 -2.73 -7.95 -2.17
N GLY A 50 -3.37 -8.84 -2.95
CA GLY A 50 -4.28 -9.85 -2.41
C GLY A 50 -3.58 -10.85 -1.48
N ASN A 51 -2.24 -10.91 -1.48
CA ASN A 51 -1.46 -11.71 -0.56
C ASN A 51 -1.06 -10.95 0.72
N CYS A 52 -1.44 -9.67 0.87
CA CYS A 52 -1.24 -8.93 2.11
C CYS A 52 -2.31 -9.37 3.11
N THR A 53 -1.99 -10.31 3.99
CA THR A 53 -2.95 -10.97 4.88
C THR A 53 -3.59 -10.04 5.93
N SER A 54 -3.01 -8.87 6.17
CA SER A 54 -3.51 -7.91 7.16
C SER A 54 -4.43 -6.83 6.56
N LEU A 55 -4.42 -6.68 5.23
CA LEU A 55 -5.09 -5.60 4.50
C LEU A 55 -6.51 -5.97 4.08
#